data_AF-A0A060C0E4-F1
#
_entry.id   AF-A0A060C0E4-F1
#
_cell.length_a   1.000
_cell.length_b   1.000
_cell.length_c   1.000
_cell.angle_alpha   90.00
_cell.angle_beta   90.00
_cell.angle_gamma   90.00
#
_symmetry.space_group_name_H-M   'P 1'
#
loop_
_entity.id
_entity.type
_entity.pdbx_description
1 polymer ?
#
loop_
_entity_poly.entity_id
_entity_poly.type
_entity_poly.pdbx_seq_one_letter_code
_entity_poly.pdbx_strand_id
1 'polypeptide(L)'
;VWDVERGVPDSIQPLPWQTCTCIGDWHYNRSVYNNNQYKSAKDVIHMLIDVVSKNGNLLLNIPVRGDGSIDEKELKIVEDIAAWMKVNGESIFGTRPWKVFGEGAPANASNPLKAQGFNEQKLKYAASDIRFNQKGKFCMSH
;
A
#
# COMPACT_ATOMS: atom_id res chain seq x y z
N VAL A 1 -0.14 11.56 -14.66
CA VAL A 1 0.35 10.46 -13.79
C VAL A 1 -0.43 9.22 -14.19
N TRP A 2 0.24 8.09 -14.42
CA TRP A 2 -0.46 6.83 -14.67
C TRP A 2 -1.06 6.33 -13.35
N ASP A 3 -2.37 6.12 -13.31
CA ASP A 3 -3.10 5.61 -12.15
C ASP A 3 -3.51 4.15 -12.40
N VAL A 4 -3.14 3.26 -11.48
CA VAL A 4 -3.42 1.84 -11.52
C VAL A 4 -4.48 1.52 -10.47
N GLU A 5 -5.70 1.28 -10.91
CA GLU A 5 -6.82 1.04 -10.00
C GLU A 5 -6.62 -0.25 -9.18
N ARG A 6 -6.52 -0.13 -7.85
CA ARG A 6 -6.36 -1.24 -6.89
C ARG A 6 -5.35 -2.30 -7.36
N GLY A 7 -4.22 -1.82 -7.87
CA GLY A 7 -3.17 -2.68 -8.37
C GLY A 7 -1.77 -2.10 -8.21
N VAL A 8 -0.78 -2.98 -8.28
CA VAL A 8 0.63 -2.64 -8.23
C VAL A 8 1.33 -3.35 -9.38
N PRO A 9 2.12 -2.65 -10.22
CA PRO A 9 2.99 -3.27 -11.20
C PRO A 9 3.90 -4.34 -10.58
N ASP A 10 4.31 -5.31 -11.37
CA ASP A 10 5.23 -6.37 -10.93
C ASP A 10 6.70 -5.93 -10.91
N SER A 11 6.99 -4.74 -11.43
CA SER A 11 8.34 -4.23 -11.66
C SER A 11 8.44 -2.72 -11.39
N ILE A 12 9.66 -2.23 -11.19
CA ILE A 12 9.94 -0.80 -11.05
C ILE A 12 9.52 -0.08 -12.33
N GLN A 13 8.74 0.98 -12.18
CA GLN A 13 8.36 1.83 -13.30
C GLN A 13 9.37 2.97 -13.51
N PRO A 14 9.76 3.26 -14.76
CA PRO A 14 10.72 4.33 -15.05
C PRO A 14 10.18 5.72 -14.72
N LEU A 15 8.86 5.90 -14.82
CA LEU A 15 8.16 7.15 -14.50
C LEU A 15 7.30 6.97 -13.25
N PRO A 16 7.10 8.05 -12.46
CA PRO A 16 6.20 8.02 -11.31
C PRO A 16 4.77 7.64 -11.71
N TRP A 17 4.15 6.79 -10.90
CA TRP A 17 2.78 6.32 -11.06
C TRP A 17 2.05 6.36 -9.71
N GLN A 18 0.76 6.06 -9.71
CA GLN A 18 -0.05 6.02 -8.49
C GLN A 18 -0.98 4.80 -8.52
N THR A 19 -1.30 4.28 -7.34
CA THR A 19 -2.43 3.36 -7.15
C THR A 19 -3.40 3.96 -6.17
N CYS A 20 -4.67 3.64 -6.34
CA CYS A 20 -5.72 3.98 -5.40
C CYS A 20 -6.36 2.72 -4.83
N THR A 21 -6.65 2.75 -3.53
CA THR A 21 -7.42 1.70 -2.86
C THR A 21 -8.23 2.24 -1.70
N CYS A 22 -9.06 1.40 -1.11
CA CYS A 22 -9.82 1.68 0.10
C CYS A 22 -9.58 0.59 1.15
N ILE A 23 -9.64 0.95 2.43
CA ILE A 23 -9.64 -0.04 3.53
C ILE A 23 -10.89 -0.94 3.52
N GLY A 24 -11.97 -0.53 2.84
CA GLY A 24 -13.16 -1.35 2.60
C GLY A 24 -13.65 -1.19 1.15
N ASP A 25 -14.93 -0.87 1.00
CA ASP A 25 -15.51 -0.45 -0.28
C ASP A 25 -15.30 1.05 -0.51
N TRP A 26 -15.43 1.53 -1.74
CA TRP A 26 -15.25 2.96 -2.06
C TRP A 26 -16.19 3.91 -1.29
N HIS A 27 -17.31 3.38 -0.79
CA HIS A 27 -18.27 4.07 0.07
C HIS A 27 -18.51 3.24 1.33
N TYR A 28 -19.03 3.87 2.39
CA TYR A 28 -19.32 3.16 3.65
C TYR A 28 -20.31 2.03 3.43
N ASN A 29 -19.87 0.80 3.72
CA ASN A 29 -20.68 -0.39 3.64
C ASN A 29 -20.83 -1.00 5.04
N ARG A 30 -22.05 -0.95 5.59
CA ARG A 30 -22.36 -1.50 6.92
C ARG A 30 -22.05 -2.99 7.01
N SER A 31 -22.18 -3.75 5.92
CA SER A 31 -21.85 -5.18 5.90
C SER A 31 -20.35 -5.39 6.10
N VAL A 32 -19.51 -4.60 5.43
CA VAL A 32 -18.04 -4.65 5.58
C VAL A 32 -17.65 -4.34 7.03
N TYR A 33 -18.24 -3.29 7.61
CA TYR A 33 -18.04 -2.92 9.01
C TYR A 33 -18.48 -4.05 9.96
N ASN A 34 -19.71 -4.57 9.83
CA ASN A 34 -20.29 -5.58 10.72
C ASN A 34 -19.54 -6.92 10.64
N ASN A 35 -19.03 -7.28 9.46
CA ASN A 35 -18.33 -8.55 9.22
C ASN A 35 -16.81 -8.45 9.42
N ASN A 36 -16.28 -7.32 9.91
CA ASN A 36 -14.84 -7.08 10.11
C ASN A 36 -14.00 -7.27 8.83
N GLN A 37 -14.50 -6.75 7.71
CA GLN A 37 -13.87 -6.94 6.40
C GLN A 37 -12.99 -5.76 5.97
N TYR A 38 -12.69 -4.82 6.88
CA TYR A 38 -11.69 -3.81 6.60
C TYR A 38 -10.29 -4.42 6.51
N LYS A 39 -9.47 -3.87 5.60
CA LYS A 39 -8.03 -4.14 5.53
C LYS A 39 -7.39 -3.72 6.84
N SER A 40 -6.44 -4.52 7.33
CA SER A 40 -5.68 -4.15 8.51
C SER A 40 -4.68 -3.03 8.18
N ALA A 41 -4.26 -2.27 9.19
CA ALA A 41 -3.17 -1.30 9.03
C ALA A 41 -1.90 -1.95 8.47
N LYS A 42 -1.62 -3.20 8.88
CA LYS A 42 -0.50 -3.99 8.37
C LYS A 42 -0.57 -4.22 6.86
N ASP A 43 -1.75 -4.59 6.34
CA ASP A 43 -1.92 -4.82 4.90
C ASP A 43 -1.70 -3.54 4.10
N VAL A 44 -2.22 -2.41 4.60
CA VAL A 44 -2.03 -1.09 3.98
C VAL A 44 -0.56 -0.67 4.01
N ILE A 45 0.13 -0.87 5.13
CA ILE A 45 1.56 -0.54 5.27
C ILE A 45 2.40 -1.38 4.30
N HIS A 46 2.17 -2.69 4.22
CA HIS A 46 2.90 -3.55 3.29
C HIS A 46 2.70 -3.13 1.84
N MET A 47 1.48 -2.76 1.47
CA MET A 47 1.17 -2.24 0.15
C MET A 47 1.86 -0.91 -0.13
N LEU A 48 1.84 0.03 0.83
CA LEU A 48 2.57 1.29 0.71
C LEU A 48 4.06 1.06 0.46
N ILE A 49 4.68 0.16 1.21
CA ILE A 49 6.10 -0.18 1.06
C ILE A 49 6.39 -0.74 -0.35
N ASP A 50 5.57 -1.68 -0.84
CA ASP A 50 5.73 -2.28 -2.18
C ASP A 50 5.49 -1.26 -3.31
N VAL A 51 4.52 -0.36 -3.14
CA VAL A 51 4.20 0.70 -4.11
C VAL A 51 5.35 1.69 -4.21
N VAL A 52 5.87 2.18 -3.08
CA VAL A 52 6.96 3.16 -3.03
C VAL A 52 8.25 2.57 -3.62
N SER A 53 8.57 1.31 -3.32
CA SER A 53 9.76 0.65 -3.87
C SER A 53 9.72 0.44 -5.38
N LYS A 54 8.54 0.57 -6.00
CA LYS A 54 8.31 0.47 -7.44
C LYS A 54 8.03 1.81 -8.12
N ASN A 55 8.36 2.92 -7.46
CA ASN A 55 8.21 4.30 -7.96
C ASN A 55 6.77 4.84 -7.92
N GLY A 56 5.93 4.27 -7.05
CA GLY A 56 4.52 4.60 -6.97
C GLY A 56 4.16 5.44 -5.74
N ASN A 57 3.01 6.09 -5.82
CA ASN A 57 2.29 6.66 -4.67
C ASN A 57 1.05 5.82 -4.35
N LEU A 58 0.71 5.71 -3.06
CA LEU A 58 -0.53 5.09 -2.61
C LEU A 58 -1.53 6.17 -2.20
N LEU A 59 -2.67 6.22 -2.89
CA LEU A 59 -3.84 6.98 -2.48
C LEU A 59 -4.79 6.04 -1.71
N LEU A 60 -4.90 6.26 -0.40
CA LEU A 60 -5.77 5.47 0.47
C LEU A 60 -7.08 6.21 0.76
N ASN A 61 -8.21 5.58 0.43
CA ASN A 61 -9.55 6.04 0.76
C ASN A 61 -10.01 5.46 2.10
N ILE A 62 -10.69 6.31 2.90
CA ILE A 62 -11.35 5.94 4.16
C ILE A 62 -12.86 6.16 3.96
N PRO A 63 -13.68 5.10 4.01
CA PRO A 63 -15.07 5.19 3.61
C PRO A 63 -15.98 5.71 4.73
N VAL A 64 -15.99 7.02 5.01
CA VAL A 64 -16.77 7.62 6.12
C VAL A 64 -18.28 7.37 6.06
N ARG A 65 -18.95 7.34 7.22
CA ARG A 65 -20.40 7.15 7.34
C ARG A 65 -21.19 8.21 6.57
N GLY A 66 -22.45 7.91 6.27
CA GLY A 66 -23.34 8.83 5.54
C GLY A 66 -23.63 10.15 6.26
N ASP A 67 -23.40 10.22 7.58
CA ASP A 67 -23.45 11.45 8.37
C ASP A 67 -22.10 12.20 8.45
N GLY A 68 -21.08 11.70 7.75
CA GLY A 68 -19.72 12.23 7.73
C GLY A 68 -18.83 11.78 8.89
N SER A 69 -19.35 11.02 9.85
CA SER A 69 -18.52 10.50 10.95
C SER A 69 -17.62 9.34 10.51
N ILE A 70 -16.48 9.19 11.19
CA ILE A 70 -15.56 8.06 11.01
C ILE A 70 -15.93 6.98 12.04
N ASP A 71 -15.90 5.70 11.64
CA ASP A 71 -16.09 4.62 12.59
C ASP A 71 -14.84 4.29 13.42
N GLU A 72 -15.03 3.63 14.55
CA GLU A 72 -13.96 3.35 15.49
C GLU A 72 -12.89 2.38 14.93
N LYS A 73 -13.24 1.53 13.96
CA LYS A 73 -12.31 0.62 13.30
C LYS A 73 -11.48 1.34 12.26
N GLU A 74 -12.11 2.22 11.47
CA GLU A 74 -11.43 3.11 10.52
C GLU A 74 -10.42 4.00 11.23
N LEU A 75 -10.85 4.64 12.33
CA LEU A 75 -9.99 5.48 13.16
C LEU A 75 -8.79 4.69 13.67
N LYS A 76 -9.03 3.49 14.23
CA LYS A 76 -7.96 2.63 14.74
C LYS A 76 -6.94 2.25 13.66
N ILE A 77 -7.39 1.95 12.45
CA ILE A 77 -6.50 1.63 11.31
C ILE A 77 -5.63 2.83 10.96
N VAL A 78 -6.20 4.03 10.87
CA VAL A 78 -5.46 5.26 10.55
C VAL A 78 -4.46 5.61 11.66
N GLU A 79 -4.84 5.45 12.93
CA GLU A 79 -3.95 5.64 14.08
C GLU A 79 -2.76 4.68 14.06
N ASP A 80 -2.99 3.41 13.75
CA ASP A 80 -1.92 2.41 13.65
C ASP A 80 -0.96 2.71 12.49
N ILE A 81 -1.49 3.16 11.35
CA ILE A 81 -0.66 3.63 10.23
C ILE A 81 0.17 4.84 10.66
N ALA A 82 -0.45 5.82 11.33
CA ALA A 82 0.24 7.01 11.81
C ALA A 82 1.35 6.68 12.82
N ALA A 83 1.11 5.73 13.73
CA ALA A 83 2.10 5.27 14.70
C ALA A 83 3.30 4.61 14.01
N TRP A 84 3.06 3.76 13.00
CA TRP A 84 4.15 3.18 12.21
C TRP A 84 4.92 4.24 11.42
N MET A 85 4.21 5.22 10.86
CA MET A 85 4.80 6.28 10.04
C MET A 85 5.66 7.24 10.86
N LYS A 86 5.33 7.46 12.14
CA LYS A 86 6.15 8.25 13.06
C LYS A 86 7.57 7.68 13.23
N VAL A 87 7.71 6.36 13.14
CA VAL A 87 9.00 5.66 13.29
C VAL A 87 9.69 5.46 11.93
N ASN A 88 8.92 5.10 10.90
CA ASN A 88 9.48 4.62 9.62
C ASN A 88 9.28 5.61 8.46
N GLY A 89 8.73 6.80 8.70
CA GLY A 89 8.39 7.74 7.63
C GLY A 89 9.59 8.24 6.83
N GLU A 90 10.80 8.23 7.40
CA GLU A 90 12.01 8.68 6.70
C GLU A 90 12.34 7.84 5.46
N SER A 91 12.05 6.54 5.50
CA SER A 91 12.30 5.61 4.39
C SER A 91 11.15 5.54 3.37
N ILE A 92 10.07 6.30 3.61
CA ILE A 92 8.95 6.50 2.69
C ILE A 92 9.02 7.89 2.05
N PHE A 93 9.07 8.95 2.85
CA PHE A 93 8.98 10.32 2.34
C PHE A 93 10.28 10.81 1.69
N GLY A 94 10.15 11.28 0.45
CA GLY A 94 11.27 11.83 -0.33
C GLY A 94 12.26 10.78 -0.82
N THR A 95 11.89 9.49 -0.77
CA THR A 95 12.72 8.40 -1.28
C THR A 95 12.42 8.11 -2.75
N ARG A 96 13.28 7.31 -3.37
CA ARG A 96 13.10 6.76 -4.73
C ARG A 96 13.39 5.26 -4.70
N PRO A 97 12.95 4.49 -5.70
CA PRO A 97 13.35 3.09 -5.83
C PRO A 97 14.87 2.93 -5.81
N TRP A 98 15.33 1.85 -5.20
CA TRP A 98 16.71 1.39 -5.40
C TRP A 98 16.87 0.72 -6.77
N LYS A 99 18.02 0.09 -7.01
CA LYS A 99 18.31 -0.67 -8.24
C LYS A 99 17.39 -1.88 -8.42
N VAL A 100 16.91 -2.44 -7.32
CA VAL A 100 15.93 -3.53 -7.25
C VAL A 100 14.88 -3.15 -6.21
N PHE A 101 13.61 -3.51 -6.41
CA PHE A 101 12.51 -3.07 -5.53
C PHE A 101 12.36 -3.91 -4.28
N GLY A 102 12.88 -5.14 -4.29
CA GLY A 102 12.74 -6.07 -3.18
C GLY A 102 13.21 -7.48 -3.46
N GLU A 103 13.15 -8.29 -2.42
CA GLU A 103 13.47 -9.71 -2.39
C GLU A 103 12.31 -10.49 -1.74
N GLY A 104 12.36 -11.82 -1.85
CA GLY A 104 11.36 -12.72 -1.29
C GLY A 104 10.33 -13.22 -2.30
N ALA A 105 9.44 -14.10 -1.85
CA ALA A 105 8.51 -14.80 -2.73
C ALA A 105 7.58 -13.84 -3.52
N PRO A 106 7.02 -12.77 -2.92
CA PRO A 106 6.19 -11.81 -3.63
C PRO A 106 6.95 -10.96 -4.67
N ALA A 107 8.25 -10.74 -4.48
CA ALA A 107 9.07 -9.99 -5.45
C ALA A 107 9.40 -10.84 -6.69
N ASN A 108 9.50 -12.15 -6.52
CA ASN A 108 9.77 -13.10 -7.60
C ASN A 108 8.49 -13.62 -8.28
N ALA A 109 7.31 -13.31 -7.73
CA ALA A 109 6.04 -13.77 -8.27
C ALA A 109 5.60 -12.88 -9.44
N SER A 110 5.19 -13.52 -10.54
CA SER A 110 4.49 -12.81 -11.62
C SER A 110 3.07 -12.47 -11.16
N ASN A 111 2.78 -11.18 -11.00
CA ASN A 111 1.45 -10.68 -10.66
C ASN A 111 0.99 -9.61 -11.66
N PRO A 112 0.81 -9.98 -12.95
CA PRO A 112 0.47 -9.02 -13.98
C PRO A 112 -0.89 -8.38 -13.70
N LEU A 113 -1.00 -7.10 -14.02
CA LEU A 113 -2.27 -6.39 -13.98
C LEU A 113 -3.26 -7.10 -14.92
N LYS A 114 -4.40 -7.56 -14.40
CA LYS A 114 -5.50 -8.07 -15.25
C LYS A 114 -6.25 -6.88 -15.88
N ALA A 115 -7.09 -7.14 -16.89
CA ALA A 115 -7.72 -6.15 -17.76
C ALA A 115 -8.29 -4.84 -17.12
N GLN A 116 -8.69 -4.87 -15.83
CA GLN A 116 -9.19 -3.70 -15.09
C GLN A 116 -8.21 -3.15 -14.02
N GLY A 117 -6.96 -3.63 -13.94
CA GLY A 117 -5.94 -3.16 -12.99
C GLY A 117 -5.90 -3.89 -11.64
N PHE A 118 -6.94 -4.62 -11.25
CA PHE A 118 -7.05 -5.25 -9.93
C PHE A 118 -6.06 -6.41 -9.70
N ASN A 119 -5.11 -6.26 -8.76
CA ASN A 119 -4.26 -7.37 -8.27
C ASN A 119 -3.94 -7.33 -6.76
N GLU A 120 -4.57 -6.42 -6.02
CA GLU A 120 -4.32 -6.11 -4.60
C GLU A 120 -4.37 -7.31 -3.64
N GLN A 121 -5.22 -8.31 -3.90
CA GLN A 121 -5.55 -9.36 -2.94
C GLN A 121 -4.64 -10.61 -2.98
N LYS A 122 -3.58 -10.60 -3.78
CA LYS A 122 -2.82 -11.82 -4.09
C LYS A 122 -1.50 -11.98 -3.35
N LEU A 123 -0.91 -10.89 -2.86
CA LEU A 123 0.42 -10.93 -2.28
C LEU A 123 0.30 -11.07 -0.76
N LYS A 124 0.79 -12.20 -0.23
CA LYS A 124 0.97 -12.41 1.20
C LYS A 124 2.44 -12.17 1.54
N TYR A 125 2.68 -11.26 2.46
CA TYR A 125 4.03 -10.90 2.90
C TYR A 125 4.41 -11.66 4.17
N ALA A 126 5.65 -12.13 4.22
CA ALA A 126 6.29 -12.81 5.33
C ALA A 126 7.49 -12.00 5.85
N ALA A 127 8.04 -12.38 7.01
CA ALA A 127 9.22 -11.71 7.58
C ALA A 127 10.50 -11.88 6.74
N SER A 128 10.49 -12.80 5.77
CA SER A 128 11.58 -13.00 4.81
C SER A 128 11.51 -12.06 3.60
N ASP A 129 10.42 -11.31 3.43
CA ASP A 129 10.25 -10.43 2.29
C ASP A 129 10.78 -9.04 2.61
N ILE A 130 11.62 -8.51 1.73
CA ILE A 130 12.31 -7.22 1.94
C ILE A 130 11.98 -6.28 0.79
N ARG A 131 11.84 -4.99 1.07
CA ARG A 131 11.65 -3.93 0.06
C ARG A 131 12.67 -2.81 0.21
N PHE A 132 13.15 -2.30 -0.91
CA PHE A 132 14.24 -1.34 -0.94
C PHE A 132 13.84 0.02 -1.50
N ASN A 133 14.23 1.07 -0.78
CA ASN A 133 14.14 2.47 -1.18
C ASN A 133 15.51 3.15 -1.02
N GLN A 134 15.70 4.31 -1.64
CA GLN A 134 16.90 5.12 -1.47
C GLN A 134 16.58 6.59 -1.19
N LYS A 135 17.41 7.21 -0.37
CA LYS A 135 17.40 8.65 -0.09
C LYS A 135 18.81 9.20 -0.16
N GLY A 136 19.11 9.89 -1.26
CA GLY A 136 20.48 10.31 -1.57
C GLY A 136 21.40 9.09 -1.71
N LYS A 137 22.38 8.96 -0.81
CA LYS A 137 23.36 7.85 -0.81
C LYS A 137 22.97 6.68 0.10
N PHE A 138 21.87 6.79 0.84
CA PHE A 138 21.45 5.77 1.80
C PHE A 138 20.42 4.84 1.16
N CYS A 139 20.67 3.54 1.23
CA CYS A 139 19.70 2.50 0.92
C CYS A 139 18.94 2.14 2.20
N MET A 140 17.61 2.13 2.12
CA MET A 140 16.69 1.78 3.20
C MET A 140 16.01 0.46 2.87
N SER A 141 15.87 -0.41 3.86
CA SER A 141 15.18 -1.69 3.73
C SER A 141 14.04 -1.80 4.74
N HIS A 142 12.91 -2.33 4.27
CA HIS A 142 11.73 -2.68 5.07
C HIS A 142 11.50 -4.18 5.06
#